data_AF-A0A2G6TEQ3-F1
#
_entry.id   AF-A0A2G6TEQ3-F1
#
_cell.length_a   1.000
_cell.length_b   1.000
_cell.length_c   1.000
_cell.angle_alpha   90.00
_cell.angle_beta   90.00
_cell.angle_gamma   90.00
#
_symmetry.space_group_name_H-M   'P 1'
#
loop_
_entity.id
_entity.type
_entity.pdbx_description
1 polymer ?
#
loop_
_entity_poly.entity_id
_entity_poly.type
_entity_poly.pdbx_seq_one_letter_code
_entity_poly.pdbx_strand_id
1 'polypeptide(L)'
;MKNLLLLALFCFFMISCASKDKMTGTYKTNLNKDSDYIFDMDNQSYTSVYKSGSSTKGKFKVVRLSSERILLVCNDMILKNGHDYIKDINEKEDSSYIGVKHWYKNLGSTVFEINKKDTENLKYRKTYGNQIEKTEETGILIRIK
;
A
#
# COMPACT_ATOMS: atom_id res chain seq x y z
N MET A 1 -48.04 -21.80 9.44
CA MET A 1 -46.85 -21.72 8.55
C MET A 1 -46.55 -20.31 8.01
N LYS A 2 -47.46 -19.31 8.06
CA LYS A 2 -47.16 -17.93 7.61
C LYS A 2 -46.15 -17.18 8.50
N ASN A 3 -46.18 -17.40 9.82
CA ASN A 3 -45.28 -16.69 10.76
C ASN A 3 -43.81 -17.13 10.66
N LEU A 4 -43.53 -18.37 10.25
CA LEU A 4 -42.16 -18.87 10.09
C LEU A 4 -41.48 -18.22 8.86
N LEU A 5 -42.26 -17.95 7.82
CA LEU A 5 -41.81 -17.32 6.58
C LEU A 5 -41.53 -15.82 6.78
N LEU A 6 -42.32 -15.15 7.64
CA LEU A 6 -42.07 -13.77 8.07
C LEU A 6 -40.78 -13.65 8.91
N LEU A 7 -40.53 -14.60 9.80
CA LEU A 7 -39.33 -14.64 10.64
C LEU A 7 -38.06 -14.87 9.80
N ALA A 8 -38.13 -15.79 8.82
CA ALA A 8 -37.05 -16.03 7.87
C ALA A 8 -36.73 -14.79 7.01
N LEU A 9 -37.77 -14.06 6.55
CA LEU A 9 -37.58 -12.79 5.82
C LEU A 9 -36.91 -11.73 6.70
N PHE A 10 -37.30 -11.63 7.98
CA PHE A 10 -36.71 -10.67 8.91
C PHE A 10 -35.23 -11.01 9.20
N CYS A 11 -34.88 -12.29 9.32
CA CYS A 11 -33.50 -12.74 9.43
C CYS A 11 -32.68 -12.42 8.16
N PHE A 12 -33.25 -12.56 6.96
CA PHE A 12 -32.58 -12.16 5.71
C PHE A 12 -32.35 -10.64 5.62
N PHE A 13 -33.29 -9.83 6.12
CA PHE A 13 -33.11 -8.37 6.19
C PHE A 13 -31.98 -7.98 7.16
N MET A 14 -31.85 -8.68 8.29
CA MET A 14 -30.79 -8.43 9.28
C MET A 14 -29.38 -8.87 8.80
N ILE A 15 -29.28 -9.81 7.85
CA ILE A 15 -27.99 -10.21 7.25
C ILE A 15 -27.53 -9.23 6.15
N SER A 16 -28.45 -8.43 5.59
CA SER A 16 -28.10 -7.43 4.56
C SER A 16 -27.42 -6.17 5.12
N CYS A 17 -27.40 -6.00 6.44
CA CYS A 17 -26.72 -4.90 7.10
C CYS A 17 -25.29 -5.29 7.51
N ALA A 18 -24.52 -5.88 6.59
CA ALA A 18 -23.08 -5.76 6.68
C ALA A 18 -22.76 -4.29 6.37
N SER A 19 -22.70 -3.45 7.40
CA SER A 19 -22.14 -2.11 7.27
C SER A 19 -20.75 -2.29 6.68
N LYS A 20 -20.64 -2.08 5.36
CA LYS A 20 -19.36 -2.01 4.68
C LYS A 20 -18.70 -0.77 5.26
N ASP A 21 -17.91 -0.97 6.30
CA ASP A 21 -17.18 0.10 6.95
C ASP A 21 -16.24 0.72 5.90
N LYS A 22 -16.77 1.75 5.25
CA LYS A 22 -16.15 2.41 4.11
C LYS A 22 -15.29 3.47 4.75
N MET A 23 -13.99 3.25 4.68
CA MET A 23 -13.01 4.26 5.06
C MET A 23 -13.24 5.46 4.13
N THR A 24 -13.56 6.62 4.70
CA THR A 24 -13.91 7.89 4.02
C THR A 24 -13.05 9.02 4.57
N GLY A 25 -12.97 10.13 3.85
CA GLY A 25 -12.15 11.27 4.22
C GLY A 25 -10.71 11.19 3.71
N THR A 26 -9.86 12.07 4.27
CA THR A 26 -8.48 12.24 3.83
C THR A 26 -7.51 11.69 4.87
N TYR A 27 -6.55 10.88 4.44
CA TYR A 27 -5.54 10.28 5.30
C TYR A 27 -4.13 10.64 4.83
N LYS A 28 -3.21 10.84 5.76
CA LYS A 28 -1.79 11.08 5.50
C LYS A 28 -0.94 10.01 6.18
N THR A 29 0.11 9.54 5.51
CA THR A 29 1.14 8.70 6.14
C THR A 29 1.97 9.52 7.14
N ASN A 30 2.15 9.02 8.36
CA ASN A 30 2.90 9.71 9.40
C ASN A 30 4.39 9.33 9.45
N LEU A 31 5.17 9.48 8.37
CA LEU A 31 6.59 9.11 8.43
C LEU A 31 7.53 10.08 7.72
N ASN A 32 8.68 10.30 8.36
CA ASN A 32 9.74 11.18 7.90
C ASN A 32 10.69 10.46 6.89
N LYS A 33 10.11 9.79 5.90
CA LYS A 33 10.83 9.06 4.83
C LYS A 33 10.75 9.81 3.49
N ASP A 34 11.31 9.24 2.43
CA ASP A 34 11.55 9.91 1.14
C ASP A 34 10.30 10.51 0.49
N SER A 35 9.11 9.98 0.82
CA SER A 35 7.83 10.47 0.30
C SER A 35 6.69 10.27 1.30
N ASP A 36 5.90 11.32 1.52
CA ASP A 36 4.60 11.26 2.19
C ASP A 36 3.48 10.94 1.18
N TYR A 37 2.49 10.14 1.58
CA TYR A 37 1.28 9.92 0.80
C TYR A 37 0.07 10.55 1.49
N ILE A 38 -0.72 11.27 0.70
CA ILE A 38 -2.03 11.81 1.09
C ILE A 38 -3.09 11.10 0.25
N PHE A 39 -3.97 10.36 0.89
CA PHE A 39 -5.05 9.61 0.27
C PHE A 39 -6.38 10.32 0.49
N ASP A 40 -7.09 10.58 -0.60
CA ASP A 40 -8.49 10.95 -0.59
C ASP A 40 -9.33 9.70 -0.88
N MET A 41 -9.94 9.16 0.18
CA MET A 41 -10.70 7.91 0.12
C MET A 41 -12.03 8.05 -0.63
N ASP A 42 -12.57 9.26 -0.68
CA ASP A 42 -13.83 9.55 -1.35
C ASP A 42 -13.63 9.64 -2.86
N ASN A 43 -12.56 10.28 -3.30
CA ASN A 43 -12.19 10.44 -4.72
C ASN A 43 -11.28 9.34 -5.28
N GLN A 44 -10.86 8.39 -4.43
CA GLN A 44 -9.90 7.31 -4.75
C GLN A 44 -8.64 7.83 -5.45
N SER A 45 -8.12 8.94 -4.94
CA SER A 45 -6.92 9.61 -5.46
C SER A 45 -5.89 9.82 -4.38
N TYR A 46 -4.62 9.86 -4.77
CA TYR A 46 -3.55 10.15 -3.86
C TYR A 46 -2.62 11.24 -4.42
N THR A 47 -1.91 11.88 -3.50
CA THR A 47 -0.74 12.70 -3.80
C THR A 47 0.45 12.13 -3.06
N SER A 48 1.53 11.81 -3.76
CA SER A 48 2.83 11.49 -3.16
C SER A 48 3.69 12.76 -3.18
N VAL A 49 4.17 13.18 -2.02
CA VAL A 49 5.01 14.37 -1.81
C VAL A 49 6.39 13.92 -1.41
N TYR A 50 7.38 14.17 -2.26
CA TYR A 50 8.77 13.82 -2.00
C TYR A 50 9.43 14.88 -1.09
N LYS A 51 10.46 14.48 -0.34
CA LYS A 51 11.24 15.42 0.50
C LYS A 51 11.85 16.58 -0.27
N SER A 52 12.10 16.42 -1.56
CA SER A 52 12.55 17.49 -2.46
C SER A 52 11.49 18.56 -2.72
N GLY A 53 10.26 18.38 -2.24
CA GLY A 53 9.11 19.26 -2.48
C GLY A 53 8.37 18.95 -3.79
N SER A 54 8.89 18.07 -4.64
CA SER A 54 8.13 17.61 -5.81
C SER A 54 6.94 16.76 -5.35
N SER A 55 5.86 16.78 -6.14
CA SER A 55 4.70 15.94 -5.87
C SER A 55 4.17 15.29 -7.14
N THR A 56 3.59 14.12 -6.98
CA THR A 56 2.91 13.37 -8.03
C THR A 56 1.52 13.02 -7.57
N LYS A 57 0.56 12.99 -8.50
CA LYS A 57 -0.83 12.66 -8.22
C LYS A 57 -1.21 11.42 -9.01
N GLY A 58 -2.09 10.62 -8.43
CA GLY A 58 -2.56 9.41 -9.09
C GLY A 58 -3.92 8.95 -8.57
N LYS A 59 -4.40 7.86 -9.17
CA LYS A 59 -5.57 7.11 -8.71
C LYS A 59 -5.10 5.83 -8.04
N PHE A 60 -5.84 5.39 -7.02
CA PHE A 60 -5.64 4.09 -6.42
C PHE A 60 -6.90 3.25 -6.52
N LYS A 61 -6.74 1.93 -6.43
CA LYS A 61 -7.85 0.98 -6.27
C LYS A 61 -7.88 0.48 -4.84
N VAL A 62 -9.09 0.29 -4.29
CA VAL A 62 -9.28 -0.35 -2.99
C VAL A 62 -9.60 -1.82 -3.20
N VAL A 63 -8.73 -2.71 -2.71
CA VAL A 63 -8.97 -4.15 -2.68
C VAL A 63 -9.23 -4.56 -1.23
N ARG A 64 -10.36 -5.19 -0.95
CA ARG A 64 -10.68 -5.67 0.41
C ARG A 64 -10.25 -7.13 0.53
N LEU A 65 -9.38 -7.42 1.50
CA LEU A 65 -8.94 -8.78 1.81
C LEU A 65 -9.81 -9.40 2.91
N SER A 66 -10.24 -8.59 3.88
CA SER A 66 -11.19 -8.96 4.92
C SER A 66 -11.95 -7.72 5.42
N SER A 67 -12.78 -7.88 6.46
CA SER A 67 -13.39 -6.74 7.16
C SER A 67 -12.35 -5.79 7.76
N GLU A 68 -11.22 -6.34 8.22
CA GLU A 68 -10.16 -5.60 8.90
C GLU A 68 -8.96 -5.27 8.00
N ARG A 69 -8.81 -5.89 6.83
CA ARG A 69 -7.64 -5.69 5.96
C ARG A 69 -8.04 -5.20 4.59
N ILE A 70 -7.46 -4.07 4.18
CA ILE A 70 -7.63 -3.49 2.84
C ILE A 70 -6.28 -3.20 2.21
N LEU A 71 -6.22 -3.22 0.89
CA LEU A 71 -5.09 -2.73 0.10
C LEU A 71 -5.51 -1.46 -0.63
N LEU A 72 -4.67 -0.42 -0.56
CA LEU A 72 -4.69 0.68 -1.51
C LEU A 72 -3.59 0.39 -2.54
N VAL A 73 -4.00 0.11 -3.77
CA VAL A 73 -3.09 -0.15 -4.88
C VAL A 73 -2.97 1.12 -5.70
N CYS A 74 -1.86 1.84 -5.54
CA CYS A 74 -1.58 3.08 -6.27
C CYS A 74 -1.16 2.74 -7.70
N ASN A 75 -1.76 3.38 -8.70
CA ASN A 75 -1.39 3.15 -10.10
C ASN A 75 -0.11 3.93 -10.51
N ASP A 76 0.83 4.14 -9.58
CA ASP A 76 2.17 4.61 -9.93
C ASP A 76 3.02 3.44 -10.44
N MET A 77 4.05 3.78 -11.22
CA MET A 77 5.11 2.85 -11.56
C MET A 77 6.33 3.22 -10.72
N ILE A 78 6.79 2.28 -9.88
CA ILE A 78 7.97 2.46 -9.05
C ILE A 78 9.17 1.76 -9.68
N LEU A 79 10.21 2.55 -9.94
CA LEU A 79 11.53 2.09 -10.36
C LEU A 79 12.52 2.35 -9.23
N LYS A 80 13.37 1.36 -8.91
CA LYS A 80 14.42 1.50 -7.89
C LYS A 80 15.79 1.27 -8.51
N ASN A 81 16.74 2.14 -8.18
CA ASN A 81 18.13 1.98 -8.61
C ASN A 81 18.76 0.79 -7.88
N GLY A 82 19.46 -0.06 -8.62
CA GLY A 82 20.32 -1.11 -8.12
C GLY A 82 21.78 -0.84 -8.49
N HIS A 83 22.69 -1.26 -7.61
CA HIS A 83 24.13 -1.23 -7.83
C HIS A 83 24.67 -2.62 -7.54
N ASP A 84 25.29 -3.25 -8.54
CA ASP A 84 26.04 -4.49 -8.36
C ASP A 84 27.53 -4.22 -8.52
N TYR A 85 28.33 -4.84 -7.65
CA TYR A 85 29.79 -4.88 -7.80
C TYR A 85 30.15 -6.02 -8.74
N ILE A 86 30.89 -5.71 -9.80
CA ILE A 86 31.47 -6.74 -10.66
C ILE A 86 32.75 -7.23 -9.99
N LYS A 87 32.75 -8.48 -9.52
CA LYS A 87 33.94 -9.18 -9.04
C LYS A 87 34.55 -9.93 -10.21
N ASP A 88 35.75 -9.55 -10.62
CA ASP A 88 36.53 -10.32 -11.58
C ASP A 88 37.45 -11.29 -10.83
N ILE A 89 37.50 -12.54 -11.28
CA ILE A 89 38.35 -13.57 -10.68
C ILE A 89 39.44 -13.85 -11.71
N ASN A 90 40.61 -13.28 -11.49
CA ASN A 90 41.78 -13.62 -12.29
C ASN A 90 42.24 -15.04 -11.94
N GLU A 91 42.89 -15.74 -12.89
CA GLU A 91 43.44 -17.10 -12.73
C GLU A 91 44.42 -17.29 -11.55
N LYS A 92 44.80 -16.20 -10.87
CA LYS A 92 45.68 -16.17 -9.68
C LYS A 92 44.95 -15.99 -8.34
N GLU A 93 43.61 -16.11 -8.31
CA GLU A 93 42.76 -15.92 -7.11
C GLU A 93 42.78 -14.53 -6.45
N ASP A 94 43.60 -13.59 -6.93
CA ASP A 94 43.52 -12.18 -6.54
C ASP A 94 42.24 -11.55 -7.09
N SER A 95 41.24 -11.33 -6.23
CA SER A 95 40.01 -10.65 -6.61
C SER A 95 40.18 -9.13 -6.60
N SER A 96 39.98 -8.49 -7.74
CA SER A 96 39.89 -7.03 -7.86
C SER A 96 38.46 -6.61 -8.23
N TYR A 97 37.97 -5.50 -7.64
CA TYR A 97 36.65 -4.94 -7.94
C TYR A 97 36.78 -3.96 -9.12
N ILE A 98 36.17 -4.26 -10.27
CA ILE A 98 36.48 -3.53 -11.54
C ILE A 98 35.37 -2.55 -11.97
N GLY A 99 34.17 -2.60 -11.37
CA GLY A 99 33.15 -1.60 -11.69
C GLY A 99 31.82 -1.74 -10.96
N VAL A 100 31.00 -0.68 -11.06
CA VAL A 100 29.63 -0.61 -10.53
C VAL A 100 28.64 -0.65 -11.70
N LYS A 101 27.89 -1.75 -11.82
CA LYS A 101 26.80 -1.85 -12.80
C LYS A 101 25.57 -1.16 -12.24
N HIS A 102 25.11 -0.11 -12.92
CA HIS A 102 23.88 0.59 -12.61
C HIS A 102 22.71 -0.02 -13.38
N TRP A 103 21.61 -0.32 -12.70
CA TRP A 103 20.40 -0.81 -13.34
C TRP A 103 19.16 -0.37 -12.58
N TYR A 104 17.99 -0.45 -13.23
CA TYR A 104 16.71 -0.12 -12.63
C TYR A 104 15.89 -1.39 -12.46
N LYS A 105 15.31 -1.57 -11.27
CA LYS A 105 14.34 -2.62 -10.99
C LYS A 105 12.92 -2.07 -11.10
N ASN A 106 12.07 -2.67 -11.94
CA ASN A 106 10.64 -2.38 -11.94
C ASN A 106 9.97 -3.11 -10.77
N LEU A 107 9.49 -2.34 -9.80
CA LEU A 107 8.81 -2.85 -8.61
C LEU A 107 7.28 -2.89 -8.79
N GLY A 108 6.76 -2.35 -9.89
CA GLY A 108 5.35 -2.25 -10.18
C GLY A 108 4.70 -1.10 -9.39
N SER A 109 3.46 -1.31 -8.96
CA SER A 109 2.67 -0.35 -8.21
C SER A 109 3.05 -0.28 -6.74
N THR A 110 2.91 0.89 -6.13
CA THR A 110 2.94 1.00 -4.66
C THR A 110 1.68 0.41 -4.08
N VAL A 111 1.82 -0.42 -3.04
CA VAL A 111 0.69 -1.04 -2.35
C VAL A 111 0.75 -0.73 -0.87
N PHE A 112 -0.33 -0.19 -0.32
CA PHE A 112 -0.50 0.03 1.11
C PHE A 112 -1.50 -0.97 1.65
N GLU A 113 -1.04 -1.92 2.44
CA GLU A 113 -1.89 -2.79 3.21
C GLU A 113 -2.24 -2.14 4.54
N ILE A 114 -3.52 -1.92 4.80
CA ILE A 114 -4.03 -1.23 5.99
C ILE A 114 -4.77 -2.24 6.86
N ASN A 115 -4.42 -2.26 8.14
CA ASN A 115 -5.15 -2.99 9.16
C ASN A 115 -6.06 -2.04 9.96
N LYS A 116 -7.37 -2.29 9.89
CA LYS A 116 -8.44 -1.53 10.52
C LYS A 116 -8.84 -2.03 11.91
N LYS A 117 -8.12 -3.01 12.47
CA LYS A 117 -8.40 -3.53 13.83
C LYS A 117 -8.32 -2.44 14.90
N ASP A 118 -7.58 -1.37 14.63
CA ASP A 118 -7.45 -0.20 15.50
C ASP A 118 -7.98 1.03 14.74
N THR A 119 -9.16 1.52 15.14
CA THR A 119 -9.85 2.63 14.47
C THR A 119 -9.19 3.99 14.74
N GLU A 120 -8.40 4.10 15.80
CA GLU A 120 -7.69 5.35 16.14
C GLU A 120 -6.36 5.44 15.39
N ASN A 121 -5.67 4.31 15.18
CA ASN A 121 -4.37 4.25 14.53
C ASN A 121 -4.35 3.20 13.41
N LEU A 122 -4.79 3.61 12.21
CA LEU A 122 -4.75 2.75 11.03
C LEU A 122 -3.30 2.41 10.65
N LYS A 123 -2.83 1.24 11.09
CA LYS A 123 -1.49 0.76 10.76
C LYS A 123 -1.44 0.36 9.30
N TYR A 124 -0.39 0.77 8.60
CA TYR A 124 -0.14 0.35 7.23
C TYR A 124 1.21 -0.35 7.08
N ARG A 125 1.27 -1.22 6.08
CA ARG A 125 2.47 -1.83 5.52
C ARG A 125 2.55 -1.46 4.05
N LYS A 126 3.59 -0.73 3.66
CA LYS A 126 3.89 -0.38 2.27
C LYS A 126 4.78 -1.45 1.66
N THR A 127 4.41 -1.87 0.46
CA THR A 127 5.13 -2.82 -0.38
C THR A 127 4.99 -2.39 -1.84
N TYR A 128 5.54 -3.19 -2.75
CA TYR A 128 5.42 -3.00 -4.19
C TYR A 128 4.78 -4.22 -4.84
N GLY A 129 4.02 -4.01 -5.92
CA GLY A 129 3.21 -5.05 -6.55
C GLY A 129 4.01 -6.29 -6.96
N ASN A 130 5.24 -6.10 -7.46
CA ASN A 130 6.13 -7.20 -7.86
C ASN A 130 6.89 -7.84 -6.68
N GLN A 131 6.73 -7.33 -5.46
CA GLN A 131 7.44 -7.77 -4.26
C GLN A 131 6.54 -7.76 -3.02
N ILE A 132 5.27 -8.20 -3.15
CA ILE A 132 4.21 -8.07 -2.13
C ILE A 132 4.59 -8.68 -0.75
N GLU A 133 5.51 -9.66 -0.75
CA GLU A 133 6.03 -10.33 0.44
C GLU A 133 7.05 -9.47 1.21
N LYS A 134 7.74 -8.55 0.53
CA LYS A 134 8.74 -7.68 1.13
C LYS A 134 8.09 -6.40 1.65
N THR A 135 8.31 -6.13 2.92
CA THR A 135 7.94 -4.85 3.54
C THR A 135 8.98 -3.81 3.20
N GLU A 136 8.58 -2.75 2.49
CA GLU A 136 9.43 -1.57 2.32
C GLU A 136 9.34 -0.67 3.56
N GLU A 137 8.14 -0.52 4.11
CA GLU A 137 7.87 0.41 5.18
C GLU A 137 6.60 0.04 5.95
N THR A 138 6.54 0.41 7.23
CA THR A 138 5.33 0.32 8.06
C THR A 138 5.12 1.62 8.81
N GLY A 139 3.89 2.08 8.95
CA GLY A 139 3.59 3.31 9.66
C GLY A 139 2.12 3.40 10.06
N ILE A 140 1.66 4.62 10.33
CA ILE A 140 0.26 4.93 10.67
C ILE A 140 -0.30 5.91 9.62
N LEU A 141 -1.54 5.67 9.21
CA LEU A 141 -2.36 6.60 8.45
C LEU A 141 -3.14 7.48 9.42
N ILE A 142 -2.83 8.77 9.44
CA ILE A 142 -3.53 9.77 10.23
C ILE A 142 -4.65 10.35 9.39
N ARG A 143 -5.87 10.35 9.91
CA ARG A 143 -6.98 11.09 9.29
C ARG A 143 -6.76 12.59 9.49
N ILE A 144 -6.82 13.36 8.41
CA ILE A 144 -6.62 14.81 8.44
C ILE A 144 -7.86 15.60 8.03
N LYS A 145 -8.84 14.98 7.36
CA LYS A 145 -10.15 15.54 7.02
C LYS A 145 -11.21 14.42 6.97
#